data_AF-A0A5N7W503-F1
#
_entry.id   AF-A0A5N7W503-F1
#
_cell.length_a   1.000
_cell.length_b   1.000
_cell.length_c   1.000
_cell.angle_alpha   90.00
_cell.angle_beta   90.00
_cell.angle_gamma   90.00
#
_symmetry.space_group_name_H-M   'P 1'
#
loop_
_entity.id
_entity.type
_entity.pdbx_description
1 polymer ?
#
loop_
_entity_poly.entity_id
_entity_poly.type
_entity_poly.pdbx_seq_one_letter_code
_entity_poly.pdbx_strand_id
1 'polypeptide(L)'
;MAEDWFTIVLRLALYLDMAAAFGVAVFGVYALGHDERSLAIARRYRVCVGVCAVIGIGLSVIGMTVLAKAMSGAQTYSELSTHIFEMLITGTHMGLAWCIRILALALCILIALVKFNPTFRFVAMSVSSGVALATLAWAGHGAMDDGMRGYIHLASDISHLWAAGAWVGALLAFLILATSRANATQDTVAILSRTSNGFAHVGTLIVFVLAASGVVNYVLIAGPSLDPLVSTLYGQLLLGKLVLVLGMLALAAANRFRLSPSLEASLGSGNRAQAVAKLRQSLFMETTLAVLVLASVAWLGILSPKGI
;
A
#
# COMPACT_ATOMS: atom_id res chain seq x y z
N MET A 1 9.88 -12.54 -21.37
CA MET A 1 10.97 -12.01 -20.52
C MET A 1 10.89 -10.49 -20.35
N ALA A 2 11.08 -9.67 -21.41
CA ALA A 2 11.00 -8.21 -21.29
C ALA A 2 9.58 -7.70 -20.97
N GLU A 3 8.55 -8.27 -21.61
CA GLU A 3 7.15 -7.92 -21.34
C GLU A 3 6.70 -8.32 -19.93
N ASP A 4 7.24 -9.43 -19.40
CA ASP A 4 6.96 -9.89 -18.04
C ASP A 4 7.55 -8.90 -17.01
N TRP A 5 8.78 -8.44 -17.23
CA TRP A 5 9.43 -7.46 -16.35
C TRP A 5 8.69 -6.12 -16.32
N PHE A 6 8.20 -5.66 -17.47
CA PHE A 6 7.39 -4.45 -17.54
C PHE A 6 6.09 -4.58 -16.72
N THR A 7 5.40 -5.71 -16.86
CA THR A 7 4.18 -6.01 -16.09
C THR A 7 4.44 -6.05 -14.59
N ILE A 8 5.55 -6.67 -14.16
CA ILE A 8 5.95 -6.72 -12.74
C ILE A 8 6.20 -5.31 -12.20
N VAL A 9 6.95 -4.48 -12.93
CA VAL A 9 7.24 -3.10 -12.50
C VAL A 9 5.98 -2.25 -12.42
N LEU A 10 5.10 -2.37 -13.41
CA LEU A 10 3.85 -1.62 -13.45
C LEU A 10 2.95 -2.01 -12.26
N ARG A 11 2.86 -3.31 -11.95
CA ARG A 11 2.15 -3.81 -10.77
C ARG A 11 2.75 -3.30 -9.48
N LEU A 12 4.08 -3.38 -9.33
CA LEU A 12 4.79 -2.84 -8.18
C LEU A 12 4.51 -1.34 -7.99
N ALA A 13 4.59 -0.57 -9.08
CA ALA A 13 4.32 0.86 -9.06
C ALA A 13 2.88 1.17 -8.62
N LEU A 14 1.88 0.45 -9.17
CA LEU A 14 0.48 0.58 -8.77
C LEU A 14 0.27 0.25 -7.29
N TYR A 15 0.87 -0.84 -6.80
CA TYR A 15 0.75 -1.21 -5.38
C TYR A 15 1.37 -0.16 -4.47
N LEU A 16 2.59 0.30 -4.77
CA LEU A 16 3.28 1.33 -3.98
C LEU A 16 2.52 2.65 -3.97
N ASP A 17 2.06 3.10 -5.14
CA ASP A 17 1.38 4.37 -5.29
C ASP A 17 0.03 4.41 -4.56
N MET A 18 -0.81 3.37 -4.75
CA MET A 18 -2.11 3.28 -4.08
C MET A 18 -1.97 3.05 -2.57
N ALA A 19 -1.00 2.26 -2.14
CA ALA A 19 -0.67 2.05 -0.74
C ALA A 19 -0.21 3.36 -0.07
N ALA A 20 0.64 4.14 -0.76
CA ALA A 20 1.09 5.44 -0.29
C ALA A 20 -0.08 6.42 -0.16
N ALA A 21 -0.93 6.55 -1.19
CA ALA A 21 -2.10 7.42 -1.17
C ALA A 21 -3.03 7.07 0.00
N PHE A 22 -3.39 5.79 0.14
CA PHE A 22 -4.28 5.31 1.18
C PHE A 22 -3.68 5.44 2.58
N GLY A 23 -2.51 4.86 2.82
CA GLY A 23 -1.95 4.79 4.15
C GLY A 23 -1.50 6.16 4.69
N VAL A 24 -1.02 7.09 3.84
CA VAL A 24 -0.71 8.46 4.28
C VAL A 24 -1.98 9.22 4.64
N ALA A 25 -3.08 9.03 3.89
CA ALA A 25 -4.36 9.63 4.21
C ALA A 25 -4.90 9.12 5.56
N VAL A 26 -4.88 7.80 5.76
CA VAL A 26 -5.30 7.15 7.02
C VAL A 26 -4.42 7.60 8.19
N PHE A 27 -3.10 7.67 7.98
CA PHE A 27 -2.17 8.21 8.98
C PHE A 27 -2.54 9.63 9.39
N GLY A 28 -2.90 10.49 8.43
CA GLY A 28 -3.40 11.84 8.72
C GLY A 28 -4.66 11.88 9.59
N VAL A 29 -5.52 10.85 9.52
CA VAL A 29 -6.75 10.75 10.32
C VAL A 29 -6.48 10.40 11.78
N TYR A 30 -5.63 9.41 12.07
CA TYR A 30 -5.43 8.96 13.45
C TYR A 30 -4.22 9.59 14.15
N ALA A 31 -3.19 10.02 13.40
CA ALA A 31 -1.92 10.45 13.97
C ALA A 31 -1.83 11.97 14.25
N LEU A 32 -2.50 12.80 13.44
CA LEU A 32 -2.49 14.26 13.60
C LEU A 32 -3.64 14.73 14.49
N GLY A 33 -3.33 15.52 15.52
CA GLY A 33 -4.33 16.21 16.36
C GLY A 33 -5.08 17.31 15.58
N HIS A 34 -6.19 17.81 16.12
CA HIS A 34 -7.02 18.82 15.45
C HIS A 34 -6.22 20.06 15.05
N ASP A 35 -5.38 20.58 15.96
CA ASP A 35 -4.57 21.78 15.74
C ASP A 35 -3.38 21.53 14.81
N GLU A 36 -2.86 20.31 14.80
CA GLU A 36 -1.71 19.90 13.97
C GLU A 36 -2.07 19.69 12.50
N ARG A 37 -3.35 19.49 12.20
CA ARG A 37 -3.85 19.36 10.82
C ARG A 37 -3.79 20.68 10.04
N SER A 38 -3.46 21.78 10.71
CA SER A 38 -3.18 23.08 10.11
C SER A 38 -1.69 23.30 9.79
N LEU A 39 -0.80 22.45 10.31
CA LEU A 39 0.64 22.60 10.18
C LEU A 39 1.17 22.23 8.79
N ALA A 40 2.40 22.65 8.51
CA ALA A 40 3.11 22.34 7.27
C ALA A 40 3.19 20.84 6.96
N ILE A 41 3.21 19.97 7.98
CA ILE A 41 3.22 18.51 7.82
C ILE A 41 1.91 18.00 7.21
N ALA A 42 0.76 18.51 7.64
CA ALA A 42 -0.53 18.12 7.11
C ALA A 42 -0.66 18.53 5.63
N ARG A 43 -0.09 19.68 5.25
CA ARG A 43 0.01 20.09 3.84
C ARG A 43 0.86 19.10 3.04
N ARG A 44 1.99 18.61 3.59
CA ARG A 44 2.85 17.62 2.90
C ARG A 44 2.15 16.29 2.69
N TYR A 45 1.45 15.78 3.71
CA TYR A 45 0.66 14.56 3.57
C TYR A 45 -0.44 14.73 2.51
N ARG A 46 -1.18 15.84 2.55
CA ARG A 46 -2.19 16.15 1.52
C ARG A 46 -1.61 16.19 0.12
N VAL A 47 -0.48 16.89 -0.08
CA VAL A 47 0.19 16.97 -1.38
C VAL A 47 0.69 15.60 -1.81
N CYS A 48 1.29 14.81 -0.92
CA CYS A 48 1.73 13.45 -1.19
C CYS A 48 0.58 12.59 -1.73
N VAL A 49 -0.56 12.56 -1.02
CA VAL A 49 -1.72 11.76 -1.45
C VAL A 49 -2.30 12.28 -2.77
N GLY A 50 -2.40 13.59 -2.96
CA GLY A 50 -2.88 14.17 -4.22
C GLY A 50 -1.96 13.87 -5.41
N VAL A 51 -0.63 13.91 -5.21
CA VAL A 51 0.36 13.56 -6.24
C VAL A 51 0.29 12.06 -6.56
N CYS A 52 0.21 11.19 -5.55
CA CYS A 52 -0.02 9.77 -5.76
C CYS A 52 -1.31 9.54 -6.56
N ALA A 53 -2.40 10.23 -6.24
CA ALA A 53 -3.64 10.07 -7.01
C ALA A 53 -3.49 10.44 -8.51
N VAL A 54 -2.71 11.47 -8.84
CA VAL A 54 -2.38 11.83 -10.24
C VAL A 54 -1.54 10.75 -10.91
N ILE A 55 -0.46 10.31 -10.24
CA ILE A 55 0.42 9.25 -10.74
C ILE A 55 -0.37 7.96 -10.96
N GLY A 56 -1.21 7.60 -10.01
CA GLY A 56 -2.07 6.43 -10.01
C GLY A 56 -3.07 6.39 -11.17
N ILE A 57 -3.59 7.54 -11.62
CA ILE A 57 -4.40 7.62 -12.85
C ILE A 57 -3.53 7.23 -14.05
N GLY A 58 -2.34 7.83 -14.18
CA GLY A 58 -1.41 7.52 -15.27
C GLY A 58 -1.02 6.05 -15.30
N LEU A 59 -0.61 5.49 -14.16
CA LEU A 59 -0.29 4.07 -14.00
C LEU A 59 -1.49 3.17 -14.32
N SER A 60 -2.71 3.57 -13.94
CA SER A 60 -3.92 2.79 -14.20
C SER A 60 -4.29 2.78 -15.69
N VAL A 61 -4.08 3.89 -16.40
CA VAL A 61 -4.26 3.95 -17.86
C VAL A 61 -3.25 3.03 -18.55
N ILE A 62 -1.97 3.09 -18.18
CA ILE A 62 -0.93 2.19 -18.71
C ILE A 62 -1.26 0.74 -18.38
N GLY A 63 -1.77 0.45 -17.17
CA GLY A 63 -2.22 -0.89 -16.78
C GLY A 63 -3.35 -1.42 -17.67
N MET A 64 -4.33 -0.58 -18.00
CA MET A 64 -5.43 -0.95 -18.89
C MET A 64 -4.95 -1.20 -20.31
N THR A 65 -3.99 -0.44 -20.85
CA THR A 65 -3.45 -0.70 -22.19
C THR A 65 -2.66 -2.01 -22.27
N VAL A 66 -1.90 -2.35 -21.22
CA VAL A 66 -1.21 -3.65 -21.11
C VAL A 66 -2.23 -4.79 -21.05
N LEU A 67 -3.28 -4.66 -20.24
CA LEU A 67 -4.33 -5.66 -20.14
C LEU A 67 -5.08 -5.84 -21.47
N ALA A 68 -5.43 -4.73 -22.13
CA ALA A 68 -6.11 -4.76 -23.43
C ALA A 68 -5.27 -5.48 -24.50
N LYS A 69 -3.95 -5.25 -24.55
CA LYS A 69 -3.04 -5.97 -25.46
C LYS A 69 -3.03 -7.48 -25.14
N ALA A 70 -2.87 -7.82 -23.86
CA ALA A 70 -2.81 -9.21 -23.42
C ALA A 70 -4.10 -9.99 -23.72
N MET A 71 -5.26 -9.37 -23.54
CA MET A 71 -6.56 -10.03 -23.75
C MET A 71 -7.01 -10.07 -25.23
N SER A 72 -6.58 -9.11 -26.05
CA SER A 72 -6.94 -9.06 -27.47
C SER A 72 -6.06 -9.94 -28.37
N GLY A 73 -4.90 -10.39 -27.87
CA GLY A 73 -3.91 -11.12 -28.67
C GLY A 73 -3.13 -10.23 -29.65
N ALA A 74 -3.28 -8.91 -29.55
CA ALA A 74 -2.59 -7.93 -30.38
C ALA A 74 -1.06 -8.04 -30.22
N GLN A 75 -0.34 -7.97 -31.34
CA GLN A 75 1.13 -8.06 -31.33
C GLN A 75 1.76 -6.71 -30.98
N THR A 76 1.12 -5.62 -31.40
CA THR A 76 1.57 -4.24 -31.15
C THR A 76 0.49 -3.39 -30.49
N TYR A 77 0.89 -2.34 -29.76
CA TYR A 77 -0.06 -1.41 -29.15
C TYR A 77 -0.85 -0.57 -30.16
N SER A 78 -0.37 -0.45 -31.40
CA SER A 78 -1.08 0.24 -32.50
C SER A 78 -2.31 -0.51 -33.01
N GLU A 79 -2.39 -1.82 -32.76
CA GLU A 79 -3.55 -2.64 -33.11
C GLU A 79 -4.72 -2.44 -32.13
N LEU A 80 -4.48 -1.76 -31.00
CA LEU A 80 -5.53 -1.49 -30.00
C LEU A 80 -6.52 -0.45 -30.52
N SER A 81 -7.74 -0.91 -30.80
CA SER A 81 -8.86 -0.06 -31.19
C SER A 81 -9.72 0.35 -29.99
N THR A 82 -10.51 1.41 -30.16
CA THR A 82 -11.49 1.87 -29.16
C THR A 82 -12.48 0.78 -28.78
N HIS A 83 -12.83 -0.10 -29.71
CA HIS A 83 -13.74 -1.22 -29.48
C HIS A 83 -13.19 -2.24 -28.47
N ILE A 84 -11.87 -2.49 -28.46
CA ILE A 84 -11.24 -3.39 -27.48
C ILE A 84 -11.38 -2.82 -26.07
N PHE A 85 -11.14 -1.53 -25.90
CA PHE A 85 -11.32 -0.86 -24.61
C PHE A 85 -12.78 -0.83 -24.18
N GLU A 86 -13.71 -0.58 -25.10
CA GLU A 86 -15.15 -0.63 -24.82
C GLU A 86 -15.57 -2.02 -24.31
N MET A 87 -15.14 -3.09 -24.99
CA MET A 87 -15.40 -4.47 -24.57
C MET A 87 -14.78 -4.77 -23.20
N LEU A 88 -13.55 -4.35 -22.94
CA LEU A 88 -12.92 -4.57 -21.62
C LEU A 88 -13.66 -3.83 -20.51
N ILE A 89 -14.00 -2.56 -20.74
CA ILE A 89 -14.62 -1.69 -19.74
C ILE A 89 -16.05 -2.13 -19.41
N THR A 90 -16.83 -2.47 -20.44
CA THR A 90 -18.26 -2.81 -20.29
C THR A 90 -18.50 -4.30 -20.05
N GLY A 91 -17.62 -5.16 -20.56
CA GLY A 91 -17.78 -6.61 -20.55
C GLY A 91 -17.04 -7.34 -19.44
N THR A 92 -16.24 -6.66 -18.61
CA THR A 92 -15.47 -7.32 -17.55
C THR A 92 -15.61 -6.65 -16.18
N HIS A 93 -15.59 -7.44 -15.11
CA HIS A 93 -15.54 -6.93 -13.74
C HIS A 93 -14.27 -6.09 -13.48
N MET A 94 -13.16 -6.44 -14.14
CA MET A 94 -11.91 -5.67 -14.09
C MET A 94 -12.09 -4.27 -14.72
N GLY A 95 -12.84 -4.17 -15.83
CA GLY A 95 -13.20 -2.91 -16.47
C GLY A 95 -14.00 -1.98 -15.54
N LEU A 96 -15.02 -2.52 -14.88
CA LEU A 96 -15.80 -1.78 -13.88
C LEU A 96 -14.93 -1.33 -12.69
N ALA A 97 -14.11 -2.22 -12.15
CA ALA A 97 -13.19 -1.90 -11.05
C ALA A 97 -12.18 -0.82 -11.44
N TRP A 98 -11.72 -0.81 -12.70
CA TRP A 98 -10.88 0.25 -13.24
C TRP A 98 -11.62 1.59 -13.32
N CYS A 99 -12.86 1.63 -13.82
CA CYS A 99 -13.67 2.87 -13.84
C CYS A 99 -13.86 3.44 -12.43
N ILE A 100 -14.19 2.58 -11.46
CA ILE A 100 -14.33 2.96 -10.05
C ILE A 100 -13.00 3.51 -9.52
N ARG A 101 -11.87 2.89 -9.86
CA ARG A 101 -10.52 3.37 -9.48
C ARG A 101 -10.27 4.78 -10.02
N ILE A 102 -10.49 5.01 -11.31
CA ILE A 102 -10.25 6.32 -11.94
C ILE A 102 -11.13 7.39 -11.30
N LEU A 103 -12.42 7.10 -11.09
CA LEU A 103 -13.34 8.02 -10.42
C LEU A 103 -12.89 8.32 -8.99
N ALA A 104 -12.50 7.28 -8.24
CA ALA A 104 -12.05 7.41 -6.88
C ALA A 104 -10.77 8.26 -6.79
N LEU A 105 -9.81 8.09 -7.70
CA LEU A 105 -8.59 8.89 -7.75
C LEU A 105 -8.85 10.34 -8.18
N ALA A 106 -9.72 10.55 -9.17
CA ALA A 106 -10.13 11.90 -9.58
C ALA A 106 -10.80 12.65 -8.42
N LEU A 107 -11.67 11.97 -7.66
CA LEU A 107 -12.27 12.52 -6.45
C LEU A 107 -11.20 12.83 -5.38
N CYS A 108 -10.19 11.96 -5.23
CA CYS A 108 -9.08 12.19 -4.30
C CYS A 108 -8.33 13.49 -4.61
N ILE A 109 -8.04 13.72 -5.90
CA ILE A 109 -7.39 14.94 -6.40
C ILE A 109 -8.27 16.15 -6.09
N LEU A 110 -9.57 16.08 -6.38
CA LEU A 110 -10.50 17.17 -6.10
C LEU A 110 -10.53 17.51 -4.60
N ILE A 111 -10.59 16.50 -3.72
CA ILE A 111 -10.59 16.68 -2.26
C ILE A 111 -9.26 17.32 -1.79
N ALA A 112 -8.14 16.96 -2.41
CA ALA A 112 -6.83 17.52 -2.08
C ALA A 112 -6.72 19.02 -2.44
N LEU A 113 -7.39 19.44 -3.52
CA LEU A 113 -7.34 20.81 -4.04
C LEU A 113 -8.38 21.74 -3.37
N VAL A 114 -9.58 21.25 -3.11
CA VAL A 114 -10.69 22.05 -2.57
C VAL A 114 -10.54 22.30 -1.07
N LYS A 115 -11.04 23.45 -0.60
CA LYS A 115 -11.07 23.79 0.83
C LYS A 115 -12.14 22.96 1.55
N PHE A 116 -11.70 22.19 2.55
CA PHE A 116 -12.53 21.43 3.46
C PHE A 116 -12.00 21.61 4.88
N ASN A 117 -12.83 21.27 5.88
CA ASN A 117 -12.33 21.05 7.23
C ASN A 117 -11.22 19.98 7.18
N PRO A 118 -10.05 20.19 7.84
CA PRO A 118 -8.92 19.27 7.74
C PRO A 118 -9.24 17.82 8.13
N THR A 119 -10.11 17.61 9.14
CA THR A 119 -10.55 16.28 9.56
C THR A 119 -11.35 15.57 8.48
N PHE A 120 -12.39 16.25 7.97
CA PHE A 120 -13.22 15.71 6.90
C PHE A 120 -12.38 15.42 5.65
N ARG A 121 -11.41 16.29 5.33
CA ARG A 121 -10.53 16.09 4.18
C ARG A 121 -9.75 14.77 4.27
N PHE A 122 -9.05 14.51 5.38
CA PHE A 122 -8.26 13.28 5.50
C PHE A 122 -9.15 12.03 5.52
N VAL A 123 -10.33 12.09 6.14
CA VAL A 123 -11.30 10.99 6.10
C VAL A 123 -11.76 10.74 4.67
N ALA A 124 -12.20 11.78 3.95
CA ALA A 124 -12.67 11.67 2.58
C ALA A 124 -11.57 11.16 1.64
N MET A 125 -10.32 11.64 1.80
CA MET A 125 -9.17 11.14 1.04
C MET A 125 -8.88 9.67 1.37
N SER A 126 -9.00 9.25 2.64
CA SER A 126 -8.80 7.85 3.04
C SER A 126 -9.85 6.93 2.43
N VAL A 127 -11.13 7.34 2.42
CA VAL A 127 -12.19 6.56 1.77
C VAL A 127 -11.96 6.47 0.27
N SER A 128 -11.70 7.60 -0.40
CA SER A 128 -11.51 7.64 -1.85
C SER A 128 -10.27 6.84 -2.29
N SER A 129 -9.11 7.04 -1.67
CA SER A 129 -7.91 6.24 -1.97
C SER A 129 -8.03 4.78 -1.53
N GLY A 130 -8.80 4.49 -0.47
CA GLY A 130 -9.09 3.14 -0.02
C GLY A 130 -9.95 2.36 -1.02
N VAL A 131 -10.94 3.01 -1.63
CA VAL A 131 -11.72 2.45 -2.75
C VAL A 131 -10.80 2.18 -3.94
N ALA A 132 -9.94 3.14 -4.32
CA ALA A 132 -8.97 2.94 -5.40
C ALA A 132 -8.04 1.75 -5.13
N LEU A 133 -7.52 1.61 -3.91
CA LEU A 133 -6.67 0.48 -3.52
C LEU A 133 -7.44 -0.86 -3.54
N ALA A 134 -8.68 -0.90 -3.05
CA ALA A 134 -9.52 -2.11 -3.03
C ALA A 134 -9.77 -2.67 -4.44
N THR A 135 -9.92 -1.80 -5.44
CA THR A 135 -10.14 -2.23 -6.83
C THR A 135 -8.97 -3.04 -7.42
N LEU A 136 -7.77 -3.03 -6.81
CA LEU A 136 -6.66 -3.89 -7.24
C LEU A 136 -6.93 -5.38 -6.95
N ALA A 137 -7.84 -5.72 -6.03
CA ALA A 137 -8.22 -7.09 -5.74
C ALA A 137 -8.86 -7.79 -6.95
N TRP A 138 -9.50 -7.03 -7.85
CA TRP A 138 -10.08 -7.56 -9.08
C TRP A 138 -9.06 -7.99 -10.14
N ALA A 139 -7.78 -7.61 -9.96
CA ALA A 139 -6.69 -8.11 -10.79
C ALA A 139 -6.03 -9.38 -10.19
N GLY A 140 -6.51 -9.85 -9.03
CA GLY A 140 -6.02 -11.01 -8.30
C GLY A 140 -6.90 -12.26 -8.47
N HIS A 141 -6.50 -13.35 -7.82
CA HIS A 141 -7.16 -14.65 -7.93
C HIS A 141 -8.59 -14.66 -7.39
N GLY A 142 -8.93 -13.80 -6.42
CA GLY A 142 -10.28 -13.74 -5.86
C GLY A 142 -11.38 -13.34 -6.85
N ALA A 143 -11.05 -12.61 -7.91
CA ALA A 143 -12.00 -12.29 -8.98
C ALA A 143 -12.20 -13.42 -10.01
N MET A 144 -11.42 -14.50 -9.91
CA MET A 144 -11.51 -15.68 -10.78
C MET A 144 -12.36 -16.80 -10.16
N ASP A 145 -12.70 -16.70 -8.87
CA ASP A 145 -13.53 -17.67 -8.16
C ASP A 145 -15.03 -17.29 -8.24
N ASP A 146 -15.91 -18.27 -8.48
CA ASP A 146 -17.36 -18.05 -8.53
C ASP A 146 -18.05 -18.22 -7.15
N GLY A 147 -19.22 -17.59 -7.00
CA GLY A 147 -20.13 -17.79 -5.87
C GLY A 147 -19.59 -17.29 -4.52
N MET A 148 -20.01 -17.93 -3.42
CA MET A 148 -19.66 -17.52 -2.05
C MET A 148 -18.14 -17.53 -1.81
N ARG A 149 -17.42 -18.46 -2.44
CA ARG A 149 -15.96 -18.57 -2.34
C ARG A 149 -15.29 -17.32 -2.90
N GLY A 150 -15.73 -16.84 -4.08
CA GLY A 150 -15.22 -15.62 -4.70
C GLY A 150 -15.40 -14.39 -3.82
N TYR A 151 -16.58 -14.22 -3.20
CA TYR A 151 -16.81 -13.09 -2.29
C TYR A 151 -15.92 -13.12 -1.05
N ILE A 152 -15.68 -14.30 -0.45
CA ILE A 152 -14.78 -14.44 0.70
C ILE A 152 -13.34 -14.15 0.30
N HIS A 153 -12.89 -14.68 -0.84
CA HIS A 153 -11.54 -14.46 -1.36
C HIS A 153 -11.31 -12.97 -1.64
N LEU A 154 -12.25 -12.32 -2.33
CA LEU A 154 -12.19 -10.90 -2.64
C LEU A 154 -12.19 -10.02 -1.37
N ALA A 155 -13.03 -10.34 -0.38
CA ALA A 155 -13.06 -9.61 0.89
C ALA A 155 -11.72 -9.77 1.66
N SER A 156 -11.13 -10.96 1.62
CA SER A 156 -9.83 -11.23 2.21
C SER A 156 -8.72 -10.46 1.49
N ASP A 157 -8.71 -10.44 0.16
CA ASP A 157 -7.77 -9.65 -0.65
C ASP A 157 -7.88 -8.15 -0.37
N ILE A 158 -9.10 -7.59 -0.34
CA ILE A 158 -9.32 -6.17 -0.03
C ILE A 158 -8.83 -5.86 1.39
N SER A 159 -9.14 -6.71 2.37
CA SER A 159 -8.69 -6.53 3.76
C SER A 159 -7.16 -6.58 3.87
N HIS A 160 -6.53 -7.51 3.14
CA HIS A 160 -5.07 -7.62 3.08
C HIS A 160 -4.44 -6.37 2.45
N LEU A 161 -5.01 -5.89 1.32
CA LEU A 161 -4.53 -4.70 0.63
C LEU A 161 -4.67 -3.45 1.49
N TRP A 162 -5.80 -3.26 2.18
CA TRP A 162 -5.95 -2.13 3.11
C TRP A 162 -4.97 -2.21 4.26
N ALA A 163 -4.79 -3.37 4.90
CA ALA A 163 -3.83 -3.49 5.99
C ALA A 163 -2.37 -3.25 5.51
N ALA A 164 -1.99 -3.81 4.36
CA ALA A 164 -0.68 -3.59 3.75
C ALA A 164 -0.48 -2.12 3.37
N GLY A 165 -1.48 -1.49 2.77
CA GLY A 165 -1.47 -0.09 2.39
C GLY A 165 -1.35 0.84 3.59
N ALA A 166 -2.08 0.55 4.67
CA ALA A 166 -1.99 1.30 5.92
C ALA A 166 -0.57 1.21 6.53
N TRP A 167 0.08 0.05 6.50
CA TRP A 167 1.46 -0.10 6.96
C TRP A 167 2.44 0.70 6.10
N VAL A 168 2.42 0.49 4.77
CA VAL A 168 3.33 1.15 3.84
C VAL A 168 3.18 2.67 3.89
N GLY A 169 1.95 3.18 3.88
CA GLY A 169 1.72 4.61 3.98
C GLY A 169 2.05 5.18 5.36
N ALA A 170 1.94 4.41 6.45
CA ALA A 170 2.44 4.84 7.76
C ALA A 170 3.97 4.97 7.75
N LEU A 171 4.71 4.03 7.15
CA LEU A 171 6.17 4.14 6.99
C LEU A 171 6.54 5.38 6.17
N LEU A 172 5.84 5.65 5.07
CA LEU A 172 6.05 6.85 4.27
C LEU A 172 5.74 8.13 5.05
N ALA A 173 4.63 8.15 5.79
CA ALA A 173 4.28 9.30 6.64
C ALA A 173 5.34 9.55 7.72
N PHE A 174 5.80 8.50 8.41
CA PHE A 174 6.91 8.59 9.36
C PHE A 174 8.20 9.05 8.71
N LEU A 175 8.53 8.61 7.48
CA LEU A 175 9.70 9.09 6.75
C LEU A 175 9.57 10.57 6.39
N ILE A 176 8.42 11.03 5.90
CA ILE A 176 8.16 12.45 5.60
C ILE A 176 8.33 13.30 6.87
N LEU A 177 7.84 12.79 8.02
CA LEU A 177 7.96 13.44 9.31
C LEU A 177 9.43 13.48 9.79
N ALA A 178 10.13 12.35 9.72
CA ALA A 178 11.52 12.20 10.18
C ALA A 178 12.55 12.90 9.28
N THR A 179 12.23 13.16 8.01
CA THR A 179 13.13 13.84 7.04
C THR A 179 12.81 15.31 6.84
N SER A 180 11.76 15.82 7.47
CA SER A 180 11.37 17.23 7.39
C SER A 180 12.48 18.15 7.95
N ARG A 181 13.31 18.71 7.06
CA ARG A 181 14.37 19.68 7.41
C ARG A 181 13.86 21.00 7.98
N ALA A 182 12.57 21.30 7.82
CA ALA A 182 12.00 22.62 8.06
C ALA A 182 11.71 22.95 9.54
N ASN A 183 12.14 22.11 10.49
CA ASN A 183 12.70 22.52 11.79
C ASN A 183 12.78 21.29 12.70
N ALA A 184 13.94 21.09 13.31
CA ALA A 184 14.04 20.43 14.60
C ALA A 184 13.39 21.30 15.70
N THR A 185 12.15 21.75 15.49
CA THR A 185 11.30 22.31 16.54
C THR A 185 10.88 21.18 17.46
N GLN A 186 10.74 21.48 18.75
CA GLN A 186 10.25 20.52 19.74
C GLN A 186 8.95 19.84 19.27
N ASP A 187 8.09 20.57 18.55
CA ASP A 187 6.80 20.08 18.05
C ASP A 187 6.91 18.89 17.09
N THR A 188 7.84 18.92 16.12
CA THR A 188 7.98 17.83 15.12
C THR A 188 8.45 16.53 15.79
N VAL A 189 9.38 16.65 16.74
CA VAL A 189 9.91 15.49 17.48
C VAL A 189 8.87 14.99 18.49
N ALA A 190 8.10 15.87 19.11
CA ALA A 190 6.99 15.50 19.99
C ALA A 190 5.87 14.78 19.22
N ILE A 191 5.50 15.26 18.03
CA ILE A 191 4.55 14.58 17.14
C ILE A 191 5.10 13.21 16.76
N LEU A 192 6.37 13.10 16.36
CA LEU A 192 6.99 11.82 16.02
C LEU A 192 6.96 10.85 17.20
N SER A 193 7.38 11.28 18.40
CA SER A 193 7.34 10.46 19.61
C SER A 193 5.92 9.99 19.96
N ARG A 194 4.95 10.91 19.96
CA ARG A 194 3.55 10.60 20.28
C ARG A 194 2.94 9.65 19.25
N THR A 195 3.17 9.92 17.97
CA THR A 195 2.58 9.11 16.88
C THR A 195 3.24 7.73 16.79
N SER A 196 4.55 7.61 17.03
CA SER A 196 5.21 6.31 17.14
C SER A 196 4.69 5.48 18.32
N ASN A 197 4.46 6.09 19.49
CA ASN A 197 3.86 5.41 20.63
C ASN A 197 2.37 5.05 20.38
N GLY A 198 1.59 5.97 19.81
CA GLY A 198 0.18 5.78 19.49
C GLY A 198 -0.08 4.77 18.36
N PHE A 199 0.90 4.56 17.47
CA PHE A 199 0.81 3.57 16.40
C PHE A 199 0.77 2.12 16.91
N ALA A 200 1.14 1.85 18.17
CA ALA A 200 1.20 0.50 18.73
C ALA A 200 -0.10 -0.30 18.55
N HIS A 201 -1.27 0.31 18.80
CA HIS A 201 -2.57 -0.37 18.64
C HIS A 201 -2.94 -0.58 17.18
N VAL A 202 -2.75 0.45 16.35
CA VAL A 202 -3.02 0.40 14.90
C VAL A 202 -2.12 -0.64 14.22
N GLY A 203 -0.83 -0.64 14.56
CA GLY A 203 0.15 -1.60 14.08
C GLY A 203 -0.20 -3.04 14.46
N THR A 204 -0.60 -3.31 15.71
CA THR A 204 -1.06 -4.65 16.12
C THR A 204 -2.28 -5.10 15.29
N LEU A 205 -3.26 -4.21 15.08
CA LEU A 205 -4.44 -4.52 14.26
C LEU A 205 -4.05 -4.82 12.81
N ILE A 206 -3.17 -4.01 12.21
CA ILE A 206 -2.64 -4.22 10.86
C ILE A 206 -1.97 -5.59 10.75
N VAL A 207 -1.09 -5.94 11.69
CA VAL A 207 -0.39 -7.23 11.70
C VAL A 207 -1.38 -8.39 11.81
N PHE A 208 -2.37 -8.28 12.68
CA PHE A 208 -3.41 -9.30 12.84
C PHE A 208 -4.21 -9.49 11.54
N VAL A 209 -4.68 -8.39 10.93
CA VAL A 209 -5.44 -8.46 9.67
C VAL A 209 -4.59 -9.05 8.55
N LEU A 210 -3.33 -8.66 8.42
CA LEU A 210 -2.40 -9.21 7.42
C LEU A 210 -2.16 -10.70 7.60
N ALA A 211 -1.97 -11.16 8.84
CA ALA A 211 -1.78 -12.57 9.14
C ALA A 211 -3.04 -13.38 8.82
N ALA A 212 -4.21 -12.95 9.33
CA ALA A 212 -5.47 -13.64 9.12
C ALA A 212 -5.85 -13.70 7.63
N SER A 213 -5.86 -12.56 6.94
CA SER A 213 -6.15 -12.49 5.50
C SER A 213 -5.10 -13.22 4.65
N GLY A 214 -3.82 -13.17 5.04
CA GLY A 214 -2.76 -13.89 4.34
C GLY A 214 -2.93 -15.41 4.41
N VAL A 215 -3.35 -15.94 5.56
CA VAL A 215 -3.67 -17.37 5.73
C VAL A 215 -4.89 -17.74 4.89
N VAL A 216 -5.96 -16.94 4.95
CA VAL A 216 -7.19 -17.17 4.16
C VAL A 216 -6.85 -17.19 2.66
N ASN A 217 -6.12 -16.18 2.18
CA ASN A 217 -5.68 -16.10 0.79
C ASN A 217 -4.84 -17.32 0.38
N TYR A 218 -3.88 -17.74 1.23
CA TYR A 218 -3.08 -18.93 0.94
C TYR A 218 -3.95 -20.17 0.75
N VAL A 219 -4.85 -20.43 1.71
CA VAL A 219 -5.71 -21.62 1.67
C VAL A 219 -6.65 -21.58 0.46
N LEU A 220 -7.16 -20.40 0.10
CA LEU A 220 -8.05 -20.25 -1.06
C LEU A 220 -7.33 -20.40 -2.40
N ILE A 221 -6.05 -20.02 -2.48
CA ILE A 221 -5.24 -20.09 -3.71
C ILE A 221 -4.56 -21.45 -3.88
N ALA A 222 -3.83 -21.92 -2.86
CA ALA A 222 -2.96 -23.10 -2.92
C ALA A 222 -3.58 -24.34 -2.24
N GLY A 223 -4.71 -24.18 -1.55
CA GLY A 223 -5.30 -25.25 -0.74
C GLY A 223 -4.61 -25.40 0.63
N PRO A 224 -5.08 -26.33 1.47
CA PRO A 224 -4.55 -26.54 2.83
C PRO A 224 -3.18 -27.26 2.84
N SER A 225 -2.73 -27.82 1.73
CA SER A 225 -1.45 -28.54 1.64
C SER A 225 -0.26 -27.58 1.70
N LEU A 226 0.85 -28.01 2.31
CA LEU A 226 2.11 -27.26 2.33
C LEU A 226 3.09 -27.69 1.22
N ASP A 227 2.79 -28.78 0.51
CA ASP A 227 3.67 -29.30 -0.54
C ASP A 227 3.99 -28.29 -1.65
N PRO A 228 3.02 -27.49 -2.16
CA PRO A 228 3.30 -26.46 -3.16
C PRO A 228 4.26 -25.38 -2.66
N LEU A 229 4.36 -25.19 -1.35
CA LEU A 229 5.17 -24.14 -0.72
C LEU A 229 6.67 -24.36 -0.92
N VAL A 230 7.11 -25.63 -1.00
CA VAL A 230 8.52 -25.99 -1.20
C VAL A 230 8.83 -26.44 -2.62
N SER A 231 7.83 -27.02 -3.30
CA SER A 231 7.99 -27.63 -4.63
C SER A 231 7.81 -26.67 -5.80
N THR A 232 7.18 -25.51 -5.60
CA THR A 232 6.90 -24.55 -6.68
C THR A 232 7.65 -23.24 -6.50
N LEU A 233 7.93 -22.55 -7.62
CA LEU A 233 8.49 -21.20 -7.61
C LEU A 233 7.57 -20.21 -6.88
N TYR A 234 6.24 -20.36 -7.05
CA TYR A 234 5.23 -19.58 -6.33
C TYR A 234 5.41 -19.74 -4.80
N GLY A 235 5.53 -20.98 -4.34
CA GLY A 235 5.75 -21.31 -2.93
C GLY A 235 7.04 -20.73 -2.36
N GLN A 236 8.14 -20.87 -3.09
CA GLN A 236 9.46 -20.37 -2.67
C GLN A 236 9.49 -18.83 -2.56
N LEU A 237 8.89 -18.13 -3.53
CA LEU A 237 8.74 -16.66 -3.46
C LEU A 237 7.82 -16.24 -2.31
N LEU A 238 6.76 -17.01 -2.03
CA LEU A 238 5.88 -16.77 -0.89
C LEU A 238 6.63 -16.95 0.45
N LEU A 239 7.47 -17.98 0.59
CA LEU A 239 8.33 -18.15 1.76
C LEU A 239 9.32 -16.99 1.90
N GLY A 240 9.94 -16.56 0.80
CA GLY A 240 10.79 -15.37 0.78
C GLY A 240 10.05 -14.12 1.27
N LYS A 241 8.81 -13.90 0.80
CA LYS A 241 7.93 -12.83 1.29
C LYS A 241 7.70 -12.93 2.81
N LEU A 242 7.43 -14.13 3.33
CA LEU A 242 7.21 -14.33 4.77
C LEU A 242 8.46 -14.01 5.60
N VAL A 243 9.66 -14.39 5.13
CA VAL A 243 10.93 -14.02 5.78
C VAL A 243 11.11 -12.50 5.82
N LEU A 244 10.81 -11.80 4.72
CA LEU A 244 10.86 -10.34 4.68
C LEU A 244 9.87 -9.71 5.67
N VAL A 245 8.64 -10.22 5.74
CA VAL A 245 7.62 -9.75 6.70
C VAL A 245 8.06 -9.99 8.15
N LEU A 246 8.68 -11.14 8.46
CA LEU A 246 9.24 -11.40 9.78
C LEU A 246 10.36 -10.41 10.13
N GLY A 247 11.21 -10.07 9.16
CA GLY A 247 12.21 -9.01 9.30
C GLY A 247 11.58 -7.65 9.61
N MET A 248 10.50 -7.29 8.91
CA MET A 248 9.74 -6.06 9.18
C MET A 248 9.14 -6.06 10.59
N LEU A 249 8.58 -7.19 11.04
CA LEU A 249 8.03 -7.33 12.39
C LEU A 249 9.09 -7.18 13.47
N ALA A 250 10.29 -7.75 13.26
CA ALA A 250 11.41 -7.62 14.17
C ALA A 250 11.88 -6.15 14.29
N LEU A 251 11.98 -5.44 13.16
CA LEU A 251 12.31 -4.01 13.15
C LEU A 251 11.21 -3.17 13.80
N ALA A 252 9.94 -3.43 13.48
CA ALA A 252 8.80 -2.74 14.10
C ALA A 252 8.75 -2.94 15.62
N ALA A 253 9.06 -4.16 16.10
CA ALA A 253 9.20 -4.44 17.52
C ALA A 253 10.39 -3.68 18.14
N ALA A 254 11.55 -3.63 17.48
CA ALA A 254 12.68 -2.83 17.93
C ALA A 254 12.34 -1.33 17.98
N ASN A 255 11.59 -0.85 17.00
CA ASN A 255 11.08 0.52 16.94
C ASN A 255 10.14 0.82 18.12
N ARG A 256 9.23 -0.09 18.44
CA ARG A 256 8.28 0.05 19.55
C ARG A 256 8.94 -0.03 20.92
N PHE A 257 9.79 -1.02 21.14
CA PHE A 257 10.29 -1.34 22.49
C PHE A 257 11.64 -0.71 22.83
N ARG A 258 12.39 -0.21 21.83
CA ARG A 258 13.73 0.37 22.06
C ARG A 258 13.85 1.78 21.52
N LEU A 259 13.52 2.00 20.25
CA LEU A 259 13.82 3.28 19.59
C LEU A 259 12.83 4.39 19.95
N SER A 260 11.53 4.10 20.04
CA SER A 260 10.52 5.09 20.43
C SER A 260 10.69 5.54 21.90
N PRO A 261 10.87 4.64 22.89
CA PRO A 261 11.16 5.05 24.26
C PRO A 261 12.50 5.80 24.39
N SER A 262 13.52 5.42 23.62
CA SER A 262 14.79 6.14 23.59
C SER A 262 14.66 7.54 23.00
N LEU A 263 13.78 7.74 22.01
CA LEU A 263 13.50 9.06 21.46
C LEU A 263 12.82 9.94 22.51
N GLU A 264 11.84 9.40 23.23
CA GLU A 264 11.14 10.08 24.31
C GLU A 264 12.11 10.49 25.44
N ALA A 265 12.98 9.59 25.89
CA ALA A 265 14.01 9.90 26.90
C ALA A 265 15.03 10.95 26.40
N SER A 266 15.32 10.98 25.11
CA SER A 266 16.24 11.97 24.51
C SER A 266 15.65 13.38 24.46
N LEU A 267 14.31 13.53 24.51
CA LEU A 267 13.66 14.83 24.56
C LEU A 267 14.05 15.62 25.82
N GLY A 268 14.30 14.94 26.95
CA GLY A 268 14.72 15.54 28.21
C GLY A 268 16.24 15.69 28.43
N SER A 269 17.07 14.94 27.69
CA SER A 269 18.52 14.79 27.97
C SER A 269 19.48 15.39 26.93
N GLY A 270 18.98 15.99 25.85
CA GLY A 270 19.81 16.72 24.86
C GLY A 270 20.40 15.90 23.71
N ASN A 271 20.39 14.56 23.77
CA ASN A 271 20.91 13.66 22.72
C ASN A 271 19.93 13.37 21.56
N ARG A 272 19.08 14.35 21.21
CA ARG A 272 17.95 14.20 20.27
C ARG A 272 18.38 13.77 18.87
N ALA A 273 19.48 14.33 18.36
CA ALA A 273 19.94 14.09 17.00
C ALA A 273 20.30 12.61 16.75
N GLN A 274 20.93 11.94 17.74
CA GLN A 274 21.32 10.55 17.62
C GLN A 274 20.11 9.61 17.68
N ALA A 275 19.14 9.88 18.54
CA ALA A 275 17.91 9.09 18.64
C ALA A 275 17.07 9.19 17.35
N VAL A 276 16.92 10.39 16.80
CA VAL A 276 16.24 10.62 15.51
C VAL A 276 16.97 9.91 14.37
N ALA A 277 18.30 9.93 14.35
CA ALA A 277 19.08 9.25 13.32
C ALA A 277 18.86 7.72 13.33
N LYS A 278 18.85 7.09 14.52
CA LYS A 278 18.58 5.65 14.67
C LYS A 278 17.16 5.29 14.24
N LEU A 279 16.16 6.08 14.65
CA LEU A 279 14.77 5.87 14.24
C LEU A 279 14.63 5.98 12.72
N ARG A 280 15.26 7.00 12.11
CA ARG A 280 15.26 7.19 10.66
C ARG A 280 15.90 6.01 9.93
N GLN A 281 17.01 5.47 10.44
CA GLN A 281 17.66 4.30 9.86
C GLN A 281 16.74 3.07 9.90
N SER A 282 16.07 2.82 11.04
CA SER A 282 15.09 1.72 11.14
C SER A 282 13.94 1.91 10.17
N LEU A 283 13.37 3.12 10.06
CA LEU A 283 12.29 3.43 9.12
C LEU A 283 12.70 3.21 7.66
N PHE A 284 13.93 3.58 7.27
CA PHE A 284 14.44 3.30 5.93
C PHE A 284 14.60 1.80 5.66
N MET A 285 15.12 1.04 6.63
CA MET A 285 15.23 -0.41 6.52
C MET A 285 13.86 -1.07 6.40
N GLU A 286 12.90 -0.69 7.24
CA GLU A 286 11.51 -1.18 7.18
C GLU A 286 10.84 -0.85 5.85
N THR A 287 11.03 0.37 5.36
CA THR A 287 10.49 0.79 4.04
C THR A 287 11.12 -0.02 2.91
N THR A 288 12.42 -0.30 2.99
CA THR A 288 13.11 -1.13 1.99
C THR A 288 12.55 -2.55 1.99
N LEU A 289 12.37 -3.16 3.17
CA LEU A 289 11.74 -4.48 3.27
C LEU A 289 10.29 -4.47 2.76
N ALA A 290 9.53 -3.41 3.03
CA ALA A 290 8.17 -3.26 2.52
C ALA A 290 8.12 -3.21 0.98
N VAL A 291 9.05 -2.46 0.36
CA VAL A 291 9.19 -2.42 -1.10
C VAL A 291 9.56 -3.79 -1.65
N LEU A 292 10.47 -4.53 -1.01
CA LEU A 292 10.82 -5.90 -1.42
C LEU A 292 9.64 -6.86 -1.29
N VAL A 293 8.85 -6.76 -0.22
CA VAL A 293 7.60 -7.53 -0.05
C VAL A 293 6.62 -7.25 -1.19
N LEU A 294 6.42 -5.98 -1.55
CA LEU A 294 5.54 -5.60 -2.66
C LEU A 294 6.10 -6.04 -4.02
N ALA A 295 7.42 -6.03 -4.20
CA ALA A 295 8.06 -6.56 -5.40
C ALA A 295 7.84 -8.08 -5.54
N SER A 296 7.97 -8.82 -4.43
CA SER A 296 7.61 -10.24 -4.39
C SER A 296 6.14 -10.47 -4.74
N VAL A 297 5.22 -9.64 -4.23
CA VAL A 297 3.79 -9.73 -4.57
C VAL A 297 3.52 -9.43 -6.04
N ALA A 298 4.15 -8.40 -6.60
CA ALA A 298 4.02 -8.04 -8.02
C ALA A 298 4.49 -9.18 -8.94
N TRP A 299 5.55 -9.89 -8.54
CA TRP A 299 6.03 -11.07 -9.25
C TRP A 299 5.12 -12.28 -9.04
N LEU A 300 4.71 -12.57 -7.81
CA LEU A 300 3.78 -13.68 -7.52
C LEU A 300 2.49 -13.57 -8.35
N GLY A 301 1.98 -12.37 -8.56
CA GLY A 301 0.75 -12.17 -9.32
C GLY A 301 0.81 -12.60 -10.79
N ILE A 302 1.98 -12.81 -11.39
CA ILE A 302 2.12 -13.33 -12.77
C ILE A 302 2.40 -14.84 -12.81
N LEU A 303 2.57 -15.49 -11.66
CA LEU A 303 2.90 -16.92 -11.58
C LEU A 303 1.64 -17.76 -11.35
N SER A 304 1.64 -18.99 -11.89
CA SER A 304 0.64 -20.00 -11.56
C SER A 304 0.97 -20.68 -10.22
N PRO A 305 0.01 -20.79 -9.28
CA PRO A 305 0.22 -21.46 -7.99
C PRO A 305 0.58 -22.95 -8.10
N LYS A 306 0.25 -23.61 -9.22
CA LYS A 306 0.44 -25.06 -9.38
C LYS A 306 1.83 -25.45 -9.93
N GLY A 307 2.63 -24.48 -10.39
CA GLY A 307 3.93 -24.73 -11.00
C GLY A 307 3.81 -25.51 -12.31
N ILE A 308 3.85 -24.78 -13.43
CA ILE A 308 3.45 -25.21 -14.78
C ILE A 308 1.92 -25.36 -14.90
#